data_AF-A0A8H7V855-F1
#
_entry.id   AF-A0A8H7V855-F1
#
_cell.length_a   1.000
_cell.length_b   1.000
_cell.length_c   1.000
_cell.angle_alpha   90.00
_cell.angle_beta   90.00
_cell.angle_gamma   90.00
#
_symmetry.space_group_name_H-M   'P 1'
#
loop_
_entity.id
_entity.type
_entity.pdbx_description
1 polymer ?
#
loop_
_entity_poly.entity_id
_entity_poly.type
_entity_poly.pdbx_seq_one_letter_code
_entity_poly.pdbx_strand_id
1 'polypeptide(L)'
;MKKKYKTKFPVARIKKIMQLDEDVGKVAQATPILISKALELFMQSLIDQACQESRERSAKRLTVAHLKKTIETVDQFDFLKDIVSSIPDPLESQPTDNVNKPIRASRKPRVKEE
;
A
#
# COMPACT_ATOMS: atom_id res chain seq x y z
N MET A 1 29.29 -8.79 22.96
CA MET A 1 28.84 -7.74 22.01
C MET A 1 27.39 -7.99 21.63
N LYS A 2 26.47 -7.04 21.84
CA LYS A 2 25.07 -7.18 21.41
C LYS A 2 25.03 -7.12 19.87
N LYS A 3 24.63 -8.21 19.20
CA LYS A 3 24.41 -8.22 17.74
C LYS A 3 23.35 -7.16 17.42
N LYS A 4 23.68 -6.20 16.55
CA LYS A 4 22.73 -5.22 16.04
C LYS A 4 21.85 -5.92 15.01
N TYR A 5 20.58 -6.13 15.32
CA TYR A 5 19.62 -6.72 14.38
C TYR A 5 19.45 -5.80 13.18
N LYS A 6 19.67 -6.33 11.97
CA LYS A 6 19.45 -5.59 10.73
C LYS A 6 17.98 -5.75 10.32
N THR A 7 17.22 -4.67 10.40
CA THR A 7 15.82 -4.63 9.97
C THR A 7 15.70 -4.02 8.57
N LYS A 8 14.64 -4.38 7.84
CA LYS A 8 14.31 -3.80 6.54
C LYS A 8 13.71 -2.40 6.67
N PHE A 9 12.99 -2.15 7.76
CA PHE A 9 12.32 -0.88 8.03
C PHE A 9 13.01 -0.11 9.17
N PRO A 10 12.92 1.24 9.19
CA PRO A 10 13.47 2.06 10.26
C PRO A 10 12.73 1.83 11.59
N VAL A 11 13.44 1.23 12.56
CA VAL A 11 12.93 0.95 13.92
C VAL A 11 12.34 2.18 14.59
N ALA A 12 12.98 3.35 14.44
CA ALA A 12 12.51 4.61 15.00
C ALA A 12 11.16 5.06 14.44
N ARG A 13 10.90 4.83 13.14
CA ARG A 13 9.63 5.18 12.51
C ARG A 13 8.50 4.27 12.98
N ILE A 14 8.77 2.97 13.10
CA ILE A 14 7.84 2.00 13.66
C ILE A 14 7.46 2.41 15.09
N LYS A 15 8.47 2.67 15.94
CA LYS A 15 8.22 3.14 17.31
C LYS A 15 7.36 4.40 17.34
N LYS A 16 7.63 5.39 16.48
CA LYS A 16 6.85 6.63 16.41
C LYS A 16 5.39 6.38 16.02
N ILE A 17 5.12 5.45 15.11
CA ILE A 17 3.76 5.08 14.71
C ILE A 17 3.04 4.35 15.84
N MET A 18 3.72 3.40 16.51
CA MET A 18 3.15 2.70 17.67
C MET A 18 2.70 3.66 18.77
N GLN A 19 3.48 4.73 19.02
CA GLN A 19 3.20 5.74 20.04
C GLN A 19 2.27 6.87 19.54
N LEU A 20 1.65 6.72 18.36
CA LEU A 20 0.50 7.56 17.99
C LEU A 20 -0.77 7.15 18.76
N ASP A 21 -0.78 5.92 19.25
CA ASP A 21 -1.78 5.43 20.19
C ASP A 21 -1.44 5.94 21.59
N GLU A 22 -2.37 6.69 22.20
CA GLU A 22 -2.18 7.32 23.51
C GLU A 22 -2.03 6.31 24.65
N ASP A 23 -2.57 5.09 24.47
CA ASP A 23 -2.47 4.01 25.45
C ASP A 23 -1.09 3.31 25.40
N VAL A 24 -0.26 3.62 24.40
CA VAL A 24 1.07 3.03 24.21
C VAL A 24 2.16 3.91 24.86
N GLY A 25 2.53 3.55 26.09
CA GLY A 25 3.62 4.17 26.84
C GLY A 25 5.04 3.75 26.38
N LYS A 26 5.82 3.18 27.30
CA LYS A 26 7.21 2.76 27.02
C LYS A 26 7.23 1.44 26.25
N VAL A 27 7.87 1.44 25.09
CA VAL A 27 8.02 0.25 24.23
C VAL A 27 9.39 -0.40 24.46
N ALA A 28 9.40 -1.73 24.65
CA ALA A 28 10.64 -2.50 24.75
C ALA A 28 11.43 -2.45 23.43
N GLN A 29 12.77 -2.49 23.50
CA GLN A 29 13.62 -2.35 22.31
C GLN A 29 13.41 -3.46 21.27
N ALA A 30 13.02 -4.67 21.70
CA ALA A 30 12.78 -5.80 20.82
C ALA A 30 11.47 -5.64 20.01
N THR A 31 10.47 -4.93 20.53
CA THR A 31 9.13 -4.88 19.93
C THR A 31 9.12 -4.26 18.53
N PRO A 32 9.71 -3.08 18.28
CA PRO A 32 9.70 -2.49 16.94
C PRO A 32 10.59 -3.28 15.95
N ILE A 33 11.57 -4.04 16.44
CA ILE A 33 12.40 -4.93 15.61
C ILE A 33 11.56 -6.12 15.11
N LEU A 34 10.76 -6.74 15.99
CA LEU A 34 9.85 -7.82 15.61
C LEU A 34 8.75 -7.33 14.67
N ILE A 35 8.16 -6.17 14.95
CA ILE A 35 7.17 -5.55 14.06
C ILE A 35 7.77 -5.27 12.69
N SER A 36 9.04 -4.86 12.59
CA SER A 36 9.69 -4.72 11.29
C SER A 36 9.72 -6.02 10.50
N LYS A 37 9.86 -7.18 11.15
CA LYS A 37 9.85 -8.47 10.45
C LYS A 37 8.43 -8.90 10.10
N ALA A 38 7.46 -8.67 10.99
CA ALA A 38 6.05 -8.91 10.70
C ALA A 38 5.57 -8.07 9.51
N LEU A 39 5.96 -6.79 9.45
CA LEU A 39 5.66 -5.89 8.34
C LEU A 39 6.24 -6.39 7.01
N GLU A 40 7.44 -6.96 7.01
CA GLU A 40 8.03 -7.56 5.81
C GLU A 40 7.18 -8.72 5.29
N LEU A 41 6.78 -9.64 6.17
CA LEU A 41 5.94 -10.78 5.82
C LEU A 41 4.53 -10.35 5.39
N PHE A 42 3.97 -9.35 6.07
CA PHE A 42 2.68 -8.78 5.72
C PHE A 42 2.69 -8.14 4.33
N MET A 43 3.69 -7.30 4.04
CA MET A 43 3.82 -6.67 2.72
C MET A 43 4.00 -7.71 1.61
N GLN A 44 4.79 -8.76 1.86
CA GLN A 44 4.94 -9.86 0.91
C GLN A 44 3.59 -10.55 0.66
N SER A 45 2.87 -10.94 1.72
CA SER A 45 1.57 -11.62 1.60
C SER A 45 0.55 -10.78 0.84
N LEU A 46 0.43 -9.49 1.16
CA LEU A 46 -0.51 -8.59 0.48
C LEU A 46 -0.17 -8.43 -1.01
N ILE A 47 1.12 -8.23 -1.33
CA ILE A 47 1.57 -8.05 -2.72
C ILE A 47 1.41 -9.35 -3.51
N ASP A 48 1.73 -10.50 -2.93
CA ASP A 48 1.61 -11.80 -3.61
C ASP A 48 0.14 -12.08 -4.01
N GLN A 49 -0.79 -11.83 -3.08
CA GLN A 49 -2.23 -11.98 -3.34
C GLN A 49 -2.75 -10.97 -4.36
N ALA A 50 -2.32 -9.70 -4.27
CA ALA A 50 -2.72 -8.68 -5.25
C ALA A 50 -2.14 -8.94 -6.65
N CYS A 51 -0.93 -9.49 -6.72
CA CYS A 51 -0.34 -9.91 -7.98
C CYS A 51 -1.06 -11.13 -8.56
N GLN A 52 -1.58 -12.02 -7.71
CA GLN A 52 -2.40 -13.15 -8.15
C GLN A 52 -3.69 -12.65 -8.81
N GLU A 53 -4.42 -11.75 -8.14
CA GLU A 53 -5.60 -11.08 -8.70
C GLU A 53 -5.29 -10.37 -10.04
N SER A 54 -4.13 -9.68 -10.11
CA SER A 54 -3.68 -9.04 -11.35
C SER A 54 -3.44 -10.04 -12.49
N ARG A 55 -2.85 -11.20 -12.19
CA ARG A 55 -2.55 -12.25 -13.18
C ARG A 55 -3.82 -12.92 -13.69
N GLU A 56 -4.79 -13.16 -12.81
CA GLU A 56 -6.09 -13.75 -13.17
C GLU A 56 -6.86 -12.86 -14.18
N ARG A 57 -6.67 -11.55 -14.09
CA ARG A 57 -7.21 -10.57 -15.05
C ARG A 57 -6.34 -10.36 -16.28
N SER A 58 -5.29 -11.15 -16.48
CA SER A 58 -4.30 -11.00 -17.56
C SER A 58 -3.65 -9.61 -17.61
N ALA A 59 -3.59 -8.91 -16.48
CA ALA A 59 -3.02 -7.57 -16.41
C ALA A 59 -1.51 -7.64 -16.17
N LYS A 60 -0.75 -6.92 -17.02
CA LYS A 60 0.72 -6.82 -16.92
C LYS A 60 1.19 -5.90 -15.78
N ARG A 61 0.28 -5.12 -15.20
CA ARG A 61 0.58 -4.11 -14.17
C ARG A 61 -0.36 -4.30 -12.99
N LEU A 62 0.22 -4.30 -11.79
CA LEU A 62 -0.54 -4.21 -10.55
C LEU A 62 -1.15 -2.82 -10.43
N THR A 63 -2.45 -2.75 -10.18
CA THR A 63 -3.18 -1.49 -10.02
C THR A 63 -3.82 -1.41 -8.64
N VAL A 64 -4.24 -0.22 -8.24
CA VAL A 64 -4.97 0.02 -6.98
C VAL A 64 -6.28 -0.77 -6.94
N ALA A 65 -6.91 -0.98 -8.10
CA ALA A 65 -8.13 -1.78 -8.23
C ALA A 65 -7.91 -3.25 -7.83
N HIS A 66 -6.77 -3.85 -8.22
CA HIS A 66 -6.41 -5.21 -7.79
C HIS A 66 -6.20 -5.27 -6.27
N LEU A 67 -5.51 -4.28 -5.70
CA LEU A 67 -5.31 -4.19 -4.25
C LEU A 67 -6.63 -4.08 -3.48
N LYS A 68 -7.55 -3.22 -3.94
CA LYS A 68 -8.88 -3.09 -3.33
C LYS A 68 -9.61 -4.44 -3.34
N LYS A 69 -9.66 -5.10 -4.50
CA LYS A 69 -10.33 -6.41 -4.62
C LYS A 69 -9.71 -7.47 -3.70
N THR A 70 -8.38 -7.52 -3.62
CA THR A 70 -7.68 -8.43 -2.69
C THR A 70 -8.06 -8.16 -1.24
N ILE A 71 -8.10 -6.90 -0.82
CA ILE A 71 -8.47 -6.49 0.55
C ILE A 71 -9.94 -6.85 0.85
N GLU A 72 -10.83 -6.74 -0.14
CA GLU A 72 -12.24 -7.09 0.04
C GLU A 72 -12.49 -8.59 0.09
N THR A 73 -11.66 -9.39 -0.59
CA THR A 73 -11.86 -10.83 -0.78
C THR A 73 -11.14 -11.67 0.28
N VAL A 74 -10.01 -11.20 0.81
CA VAL A 74 -9.20 -11.94 1.78
C VAL A 74 -9.52 -11.46 3.20
N ASP A 75 -10.19 -12.29 3.99
CA ASP A 75 -10.62 -11.96 5.36
C ASP A 75 -9.49 -11.45 6.27
N GLN A 76 -8.26 -11.96 6.09
CA GLN A 76 -7.11 -11.53 6.89
C GLN A 76 -6.75 -10.04 6.67
N PHE A 77 -7.22 -9.42 5.58
CA PHE A 77 -7.00 -8.01 5.26
C PHE A 77 -8.20 -7.11 5.59
N ASP A 78 -9.21 -7.63 6.30
CA ASP A 78 -10.43 -6.89 6.66
C ASP A 78 -10.16 -5.52 7.32
N PHE A 79 -9.12 -5.46 8.16
CA PHE A 79 -8.67 -4.23 8.84
C PHE A 79 -8.24 -3.10 7.88
N LEU A 80 -8.06 -3.39 6.59
CA LEU A 80 -7.72 -2.40 5.57
C LEU A 80 -8.94 -1.89 4.77
N LYS A 81 -10.14 -2.48 4.94
CA LYS A 81 -11.31 -2.13 4.12
C LYS A 81 -11.67 -0.65 4.22
N ASP A 82 -11.65 -0.08 5.41
CA ASP A 82 -11.94 1.34 5.62
C ASP A 82 -10.97 2.24 4.88
N ILE A 83 -9.69 1.85 4.79
CA ILE A 83 -8.65 2.60 4.08
C ILE A 83 -8.91 2.62 2.57
N VAL A 84 -9.46 1.53 2.01
CA VAL A 84 -9.71 1.42 0.56
C VAL A 84 -11.13 1.78 0.13
N SER A 85 -12.02 2.08 1.08
CA SER A 85 -13.43 2.41 0.83
C SER A 85 -13.65 3.52 -0.19
N SER A 86 -12.77 4.53 -0.22
CA SER A 86 -12.86 5.68 -1.14
C SER A 86 -12.41 5.40 -2.58
N ILE A 87 -11.77 4.26 -2.82
CA ILE A 87 -11.28 3.89 -4.16
C ILE A 87 -12.46 3.35 -4.97
N PRO A 88 -12.69 3.80 -6.23
CA PRO A 88 -13.74 3.25 -7.07
C PRO A 88 -13.58 1.75 -7.31
N ASP A 89 -14.69 1.03 -7.37
CA ASP A 89 -14.67 -0.40 -7.64
C ASP A 89 -14.05 -0.71 -9.01
N PRO A 90 -13.28 -1.82 -9.12
CA PRO A 90 -12.81 -2.28 -10.42
C PRO A 90 -14.02 -2.57 -11.32
N LEU A 91 -14.14 -1.90 -12.46
CA LEU A 91 -15.10 -2.28 -13.49
C LEU A 91 -14.76 -3.71 -13.95
N GLU A 92 -15.70 -4.65 -13.81
CA GLU A 92 -15.46 -6.10 -13.98
C GLU A 92 -15.15 -6.56 -15.42
N SER A 93 -14.89 -5.69 -16.39
CA SER A 93 -14.96 -6.09 -17.81
C SER A 93 -14.05 -5.36 -18.81
N GLN A 94 -12.84 -4.96 -18.42
CA GLN A 94 -11.86 -4.52 -19.44
C GLN A 94 -10.47 -5.12 -19.20
N PRO A 95 -9.88 -5.83 -20.18
CA PRO A 95 -8.46 -6.14 -20.14
C PRO A 95 -7.68 -4.81 -20.15
N THR A 96 -6.98 -4.50 -19.06
CA THR A 96 -6.27 -3.23 -18.94
C THR A 96 -4.93 -3.29 -19.69
N ASP A 97 -4.98 -3.25 -21.02
CA ASP A 97 -3.87 -2.86 -21.88
C ASP A 97 -4.12 -1.42 -22.38
N ASN A 98 -4.19 -0.42 -21.48
CA ASN A 98 -3.95 0.98 -21.89
C ASN A 98 -3.65 1.93 -20.72
N VAL A 99 -2.37 2.08 -20.37
CA VAL A 99 -1.91 3.27 -19.64
C VAL A 99 -0.79 3.91 -20.44
N ASN A 100 -1.17 4.58 -21.53
CA ASN A 100 -0.35 5.63 -22.12
C ASN A 100 -1.20 6.85 -22.50
N LYS A 101 -1.90 7.44 -21.52
CA LYS A 101 -2.46 8.78 -21.67
C LYS A 101 -1.64 9.75 -20.82
N PRO A 102 -0.86 10.67 -21.41
CA PRO A 102 -0.15 11.68 -20.66
C PRO A 102 -1.17 12.60 -19.98
N ILE A 103 -0.88 12.97 -18.73
CA ILE A 103 -1.60 13.99 -17.97
C ILE A 103 -1.52 15.28 -18.80
N ARG A 104 -2.60 15.64 -19.51
CA ARG A 104 -2.75 16.97 -20.12
C ARG A 104 -2.84 17.97 -18.98
N ALA A 105 -1.72 18.59 -18.62
CA ALA A 105 -1.70 19.82 -17.86
C ALA A 105 -2.38 20.91 -18.70
N SER A 106 -3.60 21.29 -18.33
CA SER A 106 -4.33 22.42 -18.90
C SER A 106 -3.57 23.72 -18.63
N ARG A 107 -2.65 24.09 -19.52
CA ARG A 107 -2.09 25.45 -19.54
C ARG A 107 -3.10 26.39 -20.19
N LYS A 108 -3.70 27.29 -19.41
CA LYS A 108 -4.51 28.41 -19.94
C LYS A 108 -3.63 29.28 -20.88
N PRO A 109 -4.16 29.76 -22.02
CA PRO A 109 -3.44 30.71 -22.86
C PRO A 109 -3.31 32.07 -22.15
N ARG A 110 -2.11 32.64 -22.14
CA ARG A 110 -1.86 34.02 -21.71
C ARG A 110 -2.26 34.95 -22.86
N VAL A 111 -3.33 35.70 -22.69
CA VAL A 111 -3.73 36.79 -23.59
C VAL A 111 -2.62 37.85 -23.56
N LYS A 112 -2.12 38.26 -24.73
CA LYS A 112 -1.33 39.48 -24.90
C LYS A 112 -2.32 40.59 -25.25
N GLU A 113 -2.46 41.58 -24.38
CA GLU A 113 -2.97 42.89 -24.75
C GLU A 113 -1.79 43.79 -25.12
N GLU A 114 -2.08 44.72 -26.03
CA GLU A 114 -1.17 45.57 -26.84
C GLU A 114 -0.19 46.43 -26.05
#